data_AF-G7EFL3-F1
#
_entry.id   AF-G7EFL3-F1
#
_cell.length_a   1.000
_cell.length_b   1.000
_cell.length_c   1.000
_cell.angle_alpha   90.00
_cell.angle_beta   90.00
_cell.angle_gamma   90.00
#
_symmetry.space_group_name_H-M   'P 1'
#
loop_
_entity.id
_entity.type
_entity.pdbx_description
1 polymer ?
#
loop_
_entity_poly.entity_id
_entity_poly.type
_entity_poly.pdbx_seq_one_letter_code
_entity_poly.pdbx_strand_id
1 'polypeptide(L)' 'MHSHTLTFEGNRAIVLNSEKPLPEHPVKECIKLALTYHKVKRLPLLGASL' A
#
# COMPACT_ATOMS: atom_id res chain seq x y z
N MET A 1 -1.73 -2.42 -7.43
CA MET A 1 -0.46 -1.67 -7.59
C MET A 1 -0.79 -0.18 -7.56
N HIS A 2 -0.50 0.53 -6.47
CA HIS A 2 -0.81 1.98 -6.32
C HIS A 2 0.34 2.89 -6.75
N SER A 3 1.17 2.45 -7.69
CA SER A 3 2.38 3.15 -8.12
C SER A 3 2.12 4.53 -8.75
N HIS A 4 0.85 4.87 -9.04
CA HIS A 4 0.44 6.20 -9.49
C HIS A 4 -0.19 7.08 -8.40
N THR A 5 -0.45 6.55 -7.20
CA THR A 5 -1.13 7.28 -6.12
C THR A 5 -0.24 7.52 -4.91
N LEU A 6 0.76 6.66 -4.69
CA LEU A 6 1.72 6.76 -3.58
C LEU A 6 3.09 7.18 -4.10
N THR A 7 3.68 8.16 -3.43
CA THR A 7 5.08 8.56 -3.66
C THR A 7 5.96 7.75 -2.71
N PHE A 8 7.07 7.21 -3.22
CA PHE A 8 7.99 6.40 -2.43
C PHE A 8 9.35 7.08 -2.33
N GLU A 9 9.94 7.06 -1.14
CA GLU A 9 11.32 7.45 -0.92
C GLU A 9 12.17 6.17 -0.80
N GLY A 10 12.89 5.87 -1.89
CA GLY A 10 13.58 4.61 -2.08
C GLY A 10 12.63 3.40 -2.07
N ASN A 11 13.04 2.32 -1.40
CA ASN A 11 12.33 1.03 -1.40
C ASN A 11 11.59 0.72 -0.09
N ARG A 12 11.58 1.66 0.87
CA ARG A 12 11.11 1.38 2.26
C ARG A 12 10.19 2.43 2.87
N ALA A 13 10.04 3.60 2.25
CA ALA A 13 9.23 4.68 2.81
C ALA A 13 8.16 5.16 1.81
N ILE A 14 6.95 5.45 2.32
CA ILE A 14 5.87 6.10 1.59
C ILE A 14 5.84 7.56 2.05
N VAL A 15 5.96 8.49 1.11
CA VAL A 15 5.92 9.92 1.38
C VAL A 15 4.47 10.38 1.39
N LEU A 16 4.05 10.94 2.52
CA LEU A 16 2.73 11.54 2.70
C LEU A 16 2.93 13.04 2.92
N ASN A 17 2.32 13.86 2.06
CA ASN A 17 2.36 15.30 2.22
C ASN A 17 1.21 15.75 3.14
N SER A 18 1.51 16.45 4.23
CA SER A 18 0.53 16.99 5.18
C SER A 18 -0.37 18.09 4.61
N GLU A 19 0.06 18.75 3.55
CA GLU A 19 -0.70 19.79 2.83
C GLU A 19 -1.71 19.20 1.83
N LYS A 20 -1.61 17.90 1.53
CA LYS A 20 -2.50 17.20 0.61
C LYS A 20 -3.42 16.25 1.38
N PRO A 21 -4.65 16.00 0.87
CA PRO A 21 -5.51 15.00 1.47
C PRO A 21 -4.81 13.63 1.49
N LEU A 22 -4.92 12.95 2.62
CA LEU A 22 -4.32 11.63 2.80
C LEU A 22 -4.95 10.66 1.79
N PRO A 23 -4.14 9.91 1.01
CA PRO A 23 -4.66 8.88 0.14
C PRO A 23 -5.05 7.66 0.98
N GLU A 24 -6.21 7.75 1.65
CA GLU A 24 -6.67 6.78 2.65
C GLU A 24 -6.80 5.38 2.09
N HIS A 25 -7.40 5.24 0.90
CA HIS A 25 -7.67 3.95 0.27
C HIS A 25 -6.37 3.14 0.04
N PRO A 26 -5.38 3.66 -0.74
CA PRO A 26 -4.16 2.91 -0.98
C PRO A 26 -3.33 2.70 0.29
N VAL A 27 -3.33 3.64 1.25
CA VAL A 27 -2.61 3.46 2.52
C VAL A 27 -3.25 2.34 3.36
N LYS A 28 -4.59 2.32 3.48
CA LYS A 28 -5.31 1.27 4.20
C LYS A 28 -5.07 -0.10 3.57
N GLU A 29 -5.02 -0.19 2.23
CA GLU A 29 -4.71 -1.44 1.53
C GLU A 29 -3.29 -1.92 1.80
N CYS A 30 -2.29 -1.02 1.73
CA CYS A 30 -0.90 -1.35 2.08
C CYS A 30 -0.79 -1.89 3.52
N ILE A 31 -1.43 -1.23 4.48
CA ILE A 31 -1.43 -1.66 5.89
C ILE A 31 -2.13 -3.01 6.03
N LYS A 32 -3.29 -3.20 5.40
CA LYS A 32 -4.03 -4.47 5.43
C LYS A 32 -3.17 -5.62 4.89
N LEU A 33 -2.48 -5.42 3.77
CA LEU A 33 -1.60 -6.43 3.18
C LEU A 33 -0.42 -6.75 4.10
N ALA A 34 0.20 -5.74 4.71
CA ALA A 34 1.29 -5.95 5.67
C ALA A 34 0.83 -6.77 6.89
N LEU A 35 -0.33 -6.42 7.46
CA LEU A 35 -0.90 -7.12 8.63
C LEU A 35 -1.41 -8.53 8.32
N THR A 36 -1.83 -8.79 7.08
CA THR A 36 -2.36 -10.09 6.67
C THR A 36 -1.37 -10.93 5.87
N TYR A 37 -0.13 -10.46 5.70
CA TYR A 37 0.89 -11.05 4.82
C TYR A 37 1.01 -12.57 4.98
N HIS A 38 1.13 -13.08 6.21
CA HIS A 38 1.28 -14.52 6.44
C HIS A 38 0.09 -15.36 5.94
N LYS A 39 -1.11 -14.78 5.91
CA LYS A 39 -2.33 -15.43 5.42
C LYS A 39 -2.43 -15.35 3.89
N VAL A 40 -2.08 -14.20 3.32
CA VAL A 40 -2.30 -13.92 1.88
C VAL A 40 -1.07 -14.14 1.01
N LYS A 41 0.11 -14.42 1.57
CA LYS A 41 1.38 -14.64 0.82
C LYS A 41 1.32 -15.76 -0.23
N ARG A 42 0.37 -16.69 -0.10
CA ARG A 42 0.15 -17.79 -1.06
C ARG A 42 -0.73 -17.38 -2.24
N LEU A 43 -1.43 -16.26 -2.13
CA LEU A 43 -2.35 -15.79 -3.15
C LEU A 43 -1.58 -14.98 -4.20
N PRO A 44 -1.95 -15.09 -5.49
CA PRO A 44 -1.39 -14.23 -6.53
C PRO A 44 -1.62 -12.77 -6.14
N LEU A 45 -0.58 -11.94 -6.30
CA LEU A 45 -0.60 -10.53 -5.94
C LEU A 45 -1.02 -10.25 -4.48
N LEU A 46 -0.73 -11.18 -3.55
CA LEU A 46 -1.12 -11.07 -2.13
C LEU A 46 -2.64 -10.93 -1.92
N GLY A 47 -3.45 -11.36 -2.90
CA GLY A 47 -4.90 -11.20 -2.85
C GLY A 47 -5.39 -9.75 -3.03
N ALA A 48 -4.53 -8.84 -3.50
CA ALA A 48 -4.95 -7.52 -3.94
C ALA A 48 -5.72 -7.66 -5.25
N SER A 49 -7.04 -7.43 -5.21
CA SER A 49 -7.88 -7.33 -6.39
C SER A 49 -7.55 -6.04 -7.16
N LEU A 50 -7.46 -6.15 -8.49
CA LEU A 50 -7.31 -5.03 -9.42
C LEU A 50 -8.46 -4.02 -9.30
#